data_AF-A0A6H9LNX8-F1
#
_entry.id   AF-A0A6H9LNX8-F1
#
_cell.length_a   1.000
_cell.length_b   1.000
_cell.length_c   1.000
_cell.angle_alpha   90.00
_cell.angle_beta   90.00
_cell.angle_gamma   90.00
#
_symmetry.space_group_name_H-M   'P 1'
#
loop_
_entity.id
_entity.type
_entity.pdbx_description
1 polymer ?
#
loop_
_entity_poly.entity_id
_entity_poly.type
_entity_poly.pdbx_seq_one_letter_code
_entity_poly.pdbx_strand_id
1 'polypeptide(L)'
;MFLLSLVASGSYYINQIYDFDSDLKNNKLGFLQKNMISKKEMMILFLITSFCSIAGGFYISNILGLIISTLVVLGYFYSAPPFRFKDRPILGLLSNSIGYGLVVPSAVLPEMNLHNVGLIAWDSPFYFICTVGAVYILTTIPDKQGDSETSKKTLAVIFPEEILKILAFILLSLSAYI
;
A
#
# COMPACT_ATOMS: atom_id res chain seq x y z
N MET A 1 8.86 14.44 1.73
CA MET A 1 7.48 14.29 2.25
C MET A 1 6.42 14.63 1.21
N PHE A 2 6.44 15.81 0.57
CA PHE A 2 5.44 16.22 -0.44
C PHE A 2 5.23 15.21 -1.59
N LEU A 3 6.32 14.72 -2.21
CA LEU A 3 6.21 13.74 -3.31
C LEU A 3 5.54 12.43 -2.88
N LEU A 4 5.81 11.96 -1.66
CA LEU A 4 5.17 10.76 -1.12
C LEU A 4 3.68 10.98 -0.86
N SER A 5 3.27 12.19 -0.46
CA SER A 5 1.85 12.55 -0.34
C SER A 5 1.12 12.50 -1.69
N LEU A 6 1.79 12.89 -2.78
CA LEU A 6 1.25 12.78 -4.13
C LEU A 6 1.10 11.30 -4.55
N VAL A 7 2.13 10.48 -4.30
CA VAL A 7 2.07 9.03 -4.57
C VAL A 7 0.93 8.36 -3.79
N ALA A 8 0.79 8.69 -2.50
CA ALA A 8 -0.27 8.16 -1.65
C ALA A 8 -1.65 8.57 -2.20
N SER A 9 -1.83 9.85 -2.53
CA SER A 9 -3.08 10.37 -3.14
C SER A 9 -3.43 9.61 -4.42
N GLY A 10 -2.47 9.46 -5.33
CA GLY A 10 -2.66 8.70 -6.57
C GLY A 10 -3.07 7.25 -6.31
N SER A 11 -2.41 6.59 -5.35
CA SER A 11 -2.73 5.22 -4.95
C SER A 11 -4.15 5.08 -4.40
N TYR A 12 -4.64 6.06 -3.62
CA TYR A 12 -6.02 6.06 -3.13
C TYR A 12 -7.05 6.36 -4.24
N TYR A 13 -6.71 7.20 -5.22
CA TYR A 13 -7.57 7.47 -6.36
C TYR A 13 -7.77 6.22 -7.22
N ILE A 14 -6.67 5.57 -7.62
CA ILE A 14 -6.77 4.35 -8.43
C ILE A 14 -7.44 3.21 -7.65
N ASN A 15 -7.22 3.14 -6.33
CA ASN A 15 -7.87 2.17 -5.45
C ASN A 15 -9.39 2.31 -5.47
N GLN A 16 -9.92 3.52 -5.25
CA GLN A 16 -11.36 3.81 -5.28
C GLN A 16 -12.01 3.49 -6.64
N ILE A 17 -11.31 3.79 -7.76
CA ILE A 17 -11.82 3.49 -9.11
C ILE A 17 -12.10 2.00 -9.28
N TYR A 18 -11.18 1.13 -8.85
CA TYR A 18 -11.26 -0.31 -9.05
C TYR A 18 -11.98 -1.09 -7.94
N ASP A 19 -12.18 -0.48 -6.76
CA ASP A 19 -12.91 -1.08 -5.63
C ASP A 19 -14.31 -0.50 -5.41
N PHE A 20 -14.82 0.30 -6.35
CA PHE A 20 -16.13 0.93 -6.24
C PHE A 20 -17.23 -0.01 -5.72
N ASP A 21 -17.38 -1.20 -6.31
CA ASP A 21 -18.42 -2.17 -5.94
C ASP A 21 -18.18 -2.81 -4.56
N SER A 22 -16.94 -3.20 -4.24
CA SER A 22 -16.61 -3.80 -2.93
C SER A 22 -16.74 -2.77 -1.81
N ASP A 23 -16.35 -1.52 -2.07
CA ASP A 23 -16.41 -0.44 -1.10
C ASP A 23 -17.85 -0.04 -0.79
N LEU A 24 -18.75 -0.05 -1.79
CA LEU A 24 -20.18 0.14 -1.56
C LEU A 24 -20.75 -0.94 -0.64
N LYS A 25 -20.39 -2.21 -0.87
CA LYS A 25 -20.83 -3.34 -0.02
C LYS A 25 -20.31 -3.24 1.41
N ASN A 26 -19.06 -2.80 1.57
CA ASN A 26 -18.43 -2.59 2.88
C ASN A 26 -18.83 -1.25 3.54
N ASN A 27 -19.81 -0.52 2.99
CA ASN A 27 -20.25 0.80 3.48
C ASN A 27 -19.10 1.82 3.64
N LYS A 28 -18.06 1.70 2.81
CA LYS A 28 -16.92 2.62 2.83
C LYS A 28 -17.30 3.95 2.17
N LEU A 29 -16.89 5.03 2.82
CA LEU A 29 -17.17 6.40 2.39
C LEU A 29 -15.99 6.94 1.56
N GLY A 30 -16.08 6.85 0.23
CA GLY A 30 -15.13 7.46 -0.71
C GLY A 30 -15.73 8.61 -1.53
N PHE A 31 -14.89 9.30 -2.31
CA PHE A 31 -15.34 10.41 -3.16
C PHE A 31 -16.26 9.94 -4.28
N LEU A 32 -15.99 8.74 -4.84
CA LEU A 32 -16.81 8.15 -5.91
C LEU A 32 -18.18 7.72 -5.37
N GLN A 33 -18.21 7.05 -4.22
CA GLN A 33 -19.45 6.54 -3.61
C GLN A 33 -20.38 7.67 -3.18
N LYS A 34 -19.81 8.84 -2.85
CA LYS A 34 -20.56 10.07 -2.54
C LYS A 34 -20.89 10.94 -3.76
N ASN A 35 -20.56 10.50 -4.98
CA ASN A 35 -20.71 11.28 -6.21
C ASN A 35 -20.05 12.67 -6.15
N MET A 36 -18.99 12.84 -5.35
CA MET A 36 -18.25 14.11 -5.24
C MET A 36 -17.27 14.31 -6.39
N ILE A 37 -16.74 13.21 -6.92
CA ILE A 37 -15.77 13.16 -8.02
C ILE A 37 -16.18 11.99 -8.93
N SER A 38 -16.11 12.17 -10.24
CA SER A 38 -16.36 11.09 -11.22
C SER A 38 -15.15 10.17 -11.39
N LYS A 39 -15.37 8.95 -11.90
CA LYS A 39 -14.27 8.02 -12.24
C LYS A 39 -13.24 8.63 -13.19
N LYS A 40 -13.71 9.46 -14.15
CA LYS A 40 -12.84 10.14 -15.12
C LYS A 40 -11.96 11.20 -14.43
N GLU A 41 -12.54 12.04 -13.59
CA GLU A 41 -11.79 13.05 -12.83
C GLU A 41 -10.78 12.40 -11.89
N MET A 42 -11.18 11.33 -11.21
CA MET A 42 -10.28 10.59 -10.32
C MET A 42 -9.10 9.96 -11.08
N MET A 43 -9.33 9.46 -12.30
CA MET A 43 -8.26 8.97 -13.17
C MET A 43 -7.31 10.11 -13.58
N ILE A 44 -7.84 11.29 -13.92
CA ILE A 44 -7.03 12.48 -14.23
C ILE A 44 -6.18 12.88 -13.01
N LEU A 45 -6.77 12.90 -11.81
CA LEU A 45 -6.06 13.19 -10.56
C LEU A 45 -4.96 12.16 -10.28
N PHE A 46 -5.21 10.87 -10.53
CA PHE A 46 -4.19 9.83 -10.45
C PHE A 46 -3.03 10.11 -11.41
N LEU A 47 -3.31 10.44 -12.67
CA LEU A 47 -2.27 10.75 -13.66
C LEU A 47 -1.46 11.99 -13.28
N ILE A 48 -2.11 13.07 -12.85
CA ILE A 48 -1.44 14.31 -12.44
C ILE A 48 -0.54 14.07 -11.22
N THR A 49 -1.07 13.45 -10.17
CA THR A 49 -0.30 13.20 -8.94
C THR A 49 0.87 12.23 -9.18
N SER A 50 0.67 11.21 -10.01
CA SER A 50 1.72 10.27 -10.42
C SER A 50 2.81 10.97 -11.25
N PHE A 51 2.42 11.77 -12.25
CA PHE A 51 3.38 12.51 -13.07
C PHE A 51 4.18 13.51 -12.24
N CYS A 52 3.51 14.34 -11.43
CA CYS A 52 4.17 15.35 -10.60
C CYS A 52 5.11 14.71 -9.56
N SER A 53 4.72 13.58 -8.96
CA SER A 53 5.60 12.89 -8.01
C SER A 53 6.84 12.31 -8.69
N ILE A 54 6.70 11.65 -9.84
CA ILE A 54 7.82 11.07 -10.61
C ILE A 54 8.75 12.19 -11.12
N ALA A 55 8.19 13.21 -11.77
CA ALA A 55 8.97 14.34 -12.29
C ALA A 55 9.71 15.08 -11.16
N GLY A 56 9.04 15.33 -10.03
CA GLY A 56 9.68 15.91 -8.85
C GLY A 56 10.76 15.01 -8.25
N GLY A 57 10.57 13.69 -8.28
CA GLY A 57 11.58 12.71 -7.86
C GLY A 57 12.86 12.82 -8.68
N PHE A 58 12.73 12.75 -10.01
CA PHE A 58 13.86 12.88 -10.95
C PHE A 58 14.50 14.28 -10.93
N TYR A 59 13.72 15.32 -10.67
CA TYR A 59 14.25 16.68 -10.49
C TYR A 59 15.19 16.78 -9.28
N ILE A 60 14.89 16.07 -8.18
CA ILE A 60 15.74 16.04 -6.98
C ILE A 60 16.95 15.12 -7.19
N SER A 61 16.73 13.88 -7.65
CA SER A 61 17.81 12.95 -8.00
C SER A 61 17.30 11.75 -8.81
N ASN A 62 18.19 11.15 -9.61
CA ASN A 62 17.84 9.94 -10.37
C ASN A 62 17.39 8.77 -9.48
N ILE A 63 18.03 8.59 -8.33
CA ILE A 63 17.69 7.52 -7.38
C ILE A 63 16.29 7.73 -6.81
N LEU A 64 15.97 8.95 -6.35
CA LEU A 64 14.65 9.25 -5.82
C LEU A 64 13.56 9.11 -6.90
N GLY A 65 13.84 9.56 -8.13
CA GLY A 65 12.95 9.37 -9.28
C GLY A 65 12.62 7.90 -9.53
N LEU A 66 13.61 7.00 -9.46
CA LEU A 66 13.40 5.56 -9.58
C LEU A 66 12.56 5.00 -8.42
N ILE A 67 12.87 5.36 -7.17
CA ILE A 67 12.11 4.91 -5.99
C ILE A 67 10.64 5.34 -6.08
N ILE A 68 10.39 6.60 -6.41
CA ILE A 68 9.03 7.13 -6.57
C ILE A 68 8.31 6.42 -7.73
N SER A 69 8.99 6.17 -8.85
CA SER A 69 8.43 5.41 -9.97
C SER A 69 8.03 3.99 -9.54
N THR A 70 8.87 3.31 -8.76
CA THR A 70 8.54 2.00 -8.19
C THR A 70 7.30 2.06 -7.31
N LEU A 71 7.15 3.07 -6.46
CA LEU A 71 5.96 3.23 -5.62
C LEU A 71 4.68 3.48 -6.44
N VAL A 72 4.75 4.31 -7.48
CA VAL A 72 3.60 4.56 -8.38
C VAL A 72 3.20 3.28 -9.11
N VAL A 73 4.17 2.55 -9.66
CA VAL A 73 3.92 1.27 -10.34
C VAL A 73 3.34 0.23 -9.37
N LEU A 74 3.87 0.15 -8.15
CA LEU A 74 3.36 -0.72 -7.10
C LEU A 74 1.90 -0.36 -6.75
N GLY A 75 1.60 0.92 -6.53
CA GLY A 75 0.24 1.40 -6.25
C GLY A 75 -0.76 1.07 -7.37
N TYR A 76 -0.31 1.17 -8.63
CA TYR A 76 -1.11 0.76 -9.79
C TYR A 76 -1.34 -0.75 -9.82
N PHE A 77 -0.30 -1.59 -9.79
CA PHE A 77 -0.44 -3.07 -9.81
C PHE A 77 -1.15 -3.62 -8.57
N TYR A 78 -1.08 -2.90 -7.45
CA TYR A 78 -1.82 -3.23 -6.25
C TYR A 78 -3.32 -3.16 -6.47
N SER A 79 -3.82 -2.14 -7.17
CA SER A 79 -5.26 -1.90 -7.32
C SER A 79 -5.86 -2.28 -8.67
N ALA A 80 -5.11 -2.14 -9.76
CA ALA A 80 -5.60 -2.23 -11.13
C ALA A 80 -5.39 -3.62 -11.75
N PRO A 81 -6.25 -4.03 -12.73
CA PRO A 81 -6.02 -5.22 -13.53
C PRO A 81 -4.77 -5.10 -14.41
N PRO A 82 -4.14 -6.23 -14.80
CA PRO A 82 -4.56 -7.61 -14.51
C PRO A 82 -4.06 -8.15 -13.16
N PHE A 83 -3.19 -7.41 -12.46
CA PHE A 83 -2.47 -7.94 -11.31
C PHE A 83 -3.30 -7.94 -10.04
N ARG A 84 -3.91 -6.80 -9.69
CA ARG A 84 -4.71 -6.57 -8.47
C ARG A 84 -4.09 -7.25 -7.25
N PHE A 85 -2.84 -6.91 -6.91
CA PHE A 85 -2.13 -7.61 -5.83
C PHE A 85 -2.89 -7.61 -4.50
N LYS A 86 -3.65 -6.55 -4.22
CA LYS A 86 -4.48 -6.46 -3.00
C LYS A 86 -5.53 -7.56 -2.88
N ASP A 87 -6.01 -8.10 -4.00
CA ASP A 87 -7.03 -9.15 -4.03
C ASP A 87 -6.42 -10.55 -3.83
N ARG A 88 -5.09 -10.63 -3.68
CA ARG A 88 -4.34 -11.88 -3.52
C ARG A 88 -3.69 -11.90 -2.15
N PRO A 89 -3.68 -13.05 -1.44
CA PRO A 89 -3.41 -13.06 -0.01
C PRO A 89 -1.97 -12.65 0.31
N ILE A 90 -1.00 -13.33 -0.31
CA ILE A 90 0.43 -13.10 -0.07
C ILE A 90 0.87 -11.80 -0.75
N LEU A 91 0.42 -11.55 -1.98
CA LEU A 91 0.86 -10.37 -2.73
C LEU A 91 0.32 -9.07 -2.14
N GLY A 92 -0.90 -9.07 -1.59
CA GLY A 92 -1.45 -7.92 -0.87
C GLY A 92 -0.63 -7.58 0.37
N LEU A 93 -0.28 -8.60 1.16
CA LEU A 93 0.56 -8.46 2.35
C LEU A 93 1.96 -7.96 1.99
N LEU A 94 2.62 -8.59 1.02
CA LEU A 94 3.98 -8.20 0.61
C LEU A 94 4.01 -6.80 0.02
N SER A 95 3.00 -6.41 -0.77
CA SER A 95 2.93 -5.07 -1.36
C SER A 95 2.89 -3.98 -0.29
N ASN A 96 2.10 -4.17 0.78
CA ASN A 96 2.04 -3.21 1.87
C ASN A 96 3.28 -3.28 2.76
N SER A 97 3.68 -4.48 3.17
CA SER A 97 4.79 -4.66 4.12
C SER A 97 6.12 -4.20 3.52
N ILE A 98 6.44 -4.59 2.28
CA ILE A 98 7.67 -4.16 1.61
C ILE A 98 7.56 -2.72 1.12
N GLY A 99 6.39 -2.31 0.59
CA GLY A 99 6.18 -0.95 0.11
C GLY A 99 6.43 0.09 1.20
N TYR A 100 5.76 -0.05 2.34
CA TYR A 100 5.94 0.87 3.48
C TYR A 100 7.16 0.54 4.34
N GLY A 101 7.58 -0.72 4.38
CA GLY A 101 8.70 -1.15 5.22
C GLY A 101 10.07 -0.94 4.61
N LEU A 102 10.19 -0.93 3.27
CA LEU A 102 11.49 -0.78 2.62
C LEU A 102 11.49 0.38 1.62
N VAL A 103 10.52 0.42 0.70
CA VAL A 103 10.55 1.35 -0.43
C VAL A 103 10.30 2.79 0.02
N VAL A 104 9.31 3.03 0.89
CA VAL A 104 9.03 4.37 1.44
C VAL A 104 10.20 4.90 2.30
N PRO A 105 10.75 4.15 3.27
CA PRO A 105 11.93 4.59 4.03
C PRO A 105 13.13 4.92 3.13
N SER A 106 13.36 4.15 2.07
CA SER A 106 14.43 4.42 1.10
C SER A 106 14.26 5.78 0.39
N ALA A 107 13.04 6.29 0.27
CA ALA A 107 12.77 7.62 -0.30
C ALA A 107 13.06 8.78 0.68
N VAL A 108 13.16 8.49 1.98
CA VAL A 108 13.34 9.48 3.05
C VAL A 108 14.75 9.44 3.65
N LEU A 109 15.40 8.27 3.60
CA LEU A 109 16.75 8.02 4.08
C LEU A 109 17.68 7.66 2.91
N PRO A 110 18.10 8.64 2.09
CA PRO A 110 18.88 8.38 0.87
C PRO A 110 20.27 7.77 1.14
N GLU A 111 20.79 7.89 2.36
CA GLU A 111 22.05 7.27 2.77
C GLU A 111 21.90 5.78 3.16
N MET A 112 20.66 5.27 3.23
CA MET A 112 20.38 3.87 3.53
C MET A 112 20.81 2.98 2.36
N ASN A 113 22.01 2.40 2.48
CA ASN A 113 22.59 1.47 1.50
C ASN A 113 23.16 0.26 2.24
N LEU A 114 23.31 -0.89 1.55
CA LEU A 114 23.75 -2.16 2.13
C LEU A 114 25.01 -2.09 3.02
N HIS A 115 25.89 -1.11 2.80
CA HIS A 115 27.16 -0.95 3.51
C HIS A 115 27.09 0.00 4.71
N ASN A 116 26.13 0.93 4.72
CA ASN A 116 25.87 1.85 5.83
C ASN A 116 24.70 1.37 6.72
N VAL A 117 24.18 0.16 6.48
CA VAL A 117 23.15 -0.44 7.34
C VAL A 117 23.81 -1.03 8.60
N GLY A 118 24.10 -0.17 9.58
CA GLY A 118 24.33 -0.64 10.95
C GLY A 118 23.05 -1.26 11.55
N LEU A 119 23.13 -1.85 12.75
CA LEU A 119 21.98 -2.43 13.48
C LEU A 119 20.73 -1.51 13.38
N ILE A 120 20.90 -0.24 13.75
CA ILE A 120 19.87 0.82 13.75
C ILE A 120 19.14 1.02 12.39
N ALA A 121 19.77 0.63 11.27
CA ALA A 121 19.24 0.88 9.93
C ALA A 121 18.54 -0.35 9.30
N TRP A 122 18.76 -1.58 9.80
CA TRP A 122 17.89 -2.73 9.48
C TRP A 122 16.71 -2.81 10.44
N ASP A 123 16.91 -2.27 11.65
CA ASP A 123 15.89 -2.19 12.68
C ASP A 123 14.66 -1.44 12.17
N SER A 124 14.87 -0.33 11.46
CA SER A 124 13.79 0.48 10.88
C SER A 124 12.99 -0.25 9.78
N PRO A 125 13.58 -0.80 8.70
CA PRO A 125 12.83 -1.56 7.71
C PRO A 125 12.13 -2.80 8.28
N PHE A 126 12.80 -3.54 9.15
CA PHE A 126 12.16 -4.70 9.78
C PHE A 126 10.98 -4.28 10.65
N TYR A 127 11.16 -3.27 11.50
CA TYR A 127 10.11 -2.69 12.33
C TYR A 127 8.89 -2.32 11.47
N PHE A 128 9.09 -1.58 10.37
CA PHE A 128 7.99 -1.16 9.51
C PHE A 128 7.38 -2.32 8.71
N ILE A 129 8.18 -3.28 8.21
CA ILE A 129 7.66 -4.49 7.53
C ILE A 129 6.72 -5.25 8.48
N CYS A 130 7.16 -5.50 9.71
CA CYS A 130 6.38 -6.23 10.71
C CYS A 130 5.15 -5.44 11.17
N THR A 131 5.32 -4.16 11.50
CA THR A 131 4.22 -3.30 11.95
C THR A 131 3.15 -3.13 10.87
N VAL A 132 3.55 -2.79 9.64
CA VAL A 132 2.62 -2.61 8.53
C VAL A 132 2.00 -3.94 8.11
N GLY A 133 2.76 -5.04 8.15
CA GLY A 133 2.23 -6.37 7.90
C GLY A 133 1.13 -6.73 8.90
N ALA A 134 1.36 -6.51 10.19
CA ALA A 134 0.37 -6.73 11.25
C ALA A 134 -0.89 -5.87 11.03
N VAL A 135 -0.71 -4.55 10.81
CA VAL A 135 -1.82 -3.62 10.55
C VAL A 135 -2.60 -4.04 9.31
N TYR A 136 -1.91 -4.37 8.22
CA TYR A 136 -2.53 -4.79 6.97
C TYR A 136 -3.42 -6.03 7.18
N ILE A 137 -2.90 -7.07 7.84
CA ILE A 137 -3.67 -8.27 8.16
C ILE A 137 -4.98 -7.91 8.88
N LEU A 138 -4.89 -7.09 9.94
CA LEU A 138 -6.04 -6.68 10.73
C LEU A 138 -7.03 -5.85 9.91
N THR A 139 -6.56 -4.98 9.01
CA THR A 139 -7.44 -4.19 8.14
C THR A 139 -8.20 -5.02 7.12
N THR A 140 -7.73 -6.22 6.76
CA THR A 140 -8.48 -7.11 5.87
C THR A 140 -9.69 -7.77 6.53
N ILE A 141 -9.72 -7.87 7.88
CA ILE A 141 -10.79 -8.57 8.61
C ILE A 141 -12.15 -7.88 8.45
N PRO A 142 -12.30 -6.56 8.69
CA PRO A 142 -13.57 -5.86 8.46
C PRO A 142 -14.07 -5.94 7.01
N ASP A 143 -13.16 -6.09 6.05
CA ASP A 143 -13.46 -6.10 4.61
C ASP A 143 -13.91 -7.48 4.09
N LYS A 144 -13.81 -8.53 4.93
CA LYS A 144 -14.05 -9.93 4.56
C LYS A 144 -15.36 -10.15 3.81
N GLN A 145 -16.45 -9.56 4.27
CA GLN A 145 -17.77 -9.77 3.67
C GLN A 145 -17.79 -9.24 2.23
N GLY A 146 -17.54 -7.94 2.01
CA GLY A 146 -17.56 -7.35 0.68
C GLY A 146 -16.50 -7.93 -0.26
N ASP A 147 -15.33 -8.34 0.25
CA ASP A 147 -14.29 -8.99 -0.54
C ASP A 147 -14.73 -10.39 -1.02
N SER A 148 -15.35 -11.18 -0.14
CA SER A 148 -15.86 -12.52 -0.49
C SER A 148 -16.96 -12.47 -1.56
N GLU A 149 -17.78 -11.43 -1.55
CA GLU A 149 -18.85 -11.24 -2.54
C GLU A 149 -18.39 -10.59 -3.86
N THR A 150 -17.09 -10.26 -3.99
CA THR A 150 -16.51 -9.62 -5.18
C THR A 150 -15.38 -10.45 -5.82
N SER A 151 -15.36 -11.76 -5.54
CA SER A 151 -14.37 -12.72 -6.06
C SER A 151 -12.91 -12.43 -5.66
N LYS A 152 -12.68 -11.58 -4.65
CA LYS A 152 -11.35 -11.33 -4.12
C LYS A 152 -10.92 -12.51 -3.23
N LYS A 153 -9.61 -12.75 -3.17
CA LYS A 153 -8.98 -13.82 -2.41
C LYS A 153 -8.02 -13.22 -1.37
N THR A 154 -8.50 -12.25 -0.59
CA THR A 154 -7.71 -11.59 0.46
C THR A 154 -7.41 -12.55 1.61
N LEU A 155 -6.52 -12.16 2.52
CA LEU A 155 -6.16 -12.98 3.69
C LEU A 155 -7.39 -13.35 4.52
N ALA A 156 -8.25 -12.38 4.83
CA ALA A 156 -9.48 -12.59 5.59
C ALA A 156 -10.53 -13.48 4.89
N VAL A 157 -10.51 -13.53 3.55
CA VAL A 157 -11.37 -14.44 2.79
C VAL A 157 -10.86 -15.89 2.87
N ILE A 158 -9.55 -16.10 2.84
CA ILE A 158 -8.96 -17.45 2.78
C ILE A 158 -8.76 -18.07 4.16
N PHE A 159 -8.35 -17.28 5.14
CA PHE A 159 -7.95 -17.78 6.46
C PHE A 159 -8.98 -17.47 7.55
N PRO A 160 -9.10 -18.33 8.58
CA PRO A 160 -9.83 -18.03 9.80
C PRO A 160 -9.32 -16.76 10.47
N GLU A 161 -10.22 -16.00 11.09
CA GLU A 161 -9.91 -14.72 11.72
C GLU A 161 -8.96 -14.88 12.91
N GLU A 162 -9.07 -15.99 13.65
CA GLU A 162 -8.23 -16.34 14.78
C GLU A 162 -6.76 -16.49 14.36
N ILE A 163 -6.52 -17.16 13.22
CA ILE A 163 -5.17 -17.34 12.67
C ILE A 163 -4.58 -15.99 12.27
N LEU A 164 -5.39 -15.12 11.65
CA LEU A 164 -4.95 -13.79 11.24
C LEU A 164 -4.61 -12.89 12.43
N LYS A 165 -5.41 -12.93 13.49
CA LYS A 165 -5.12 -12.20 14.75
C LYS A 165 -3.83 -12.68 15.39
N ILE A 166 -3.62 -14.00 15.45
CA ILE A 166 -2.38 -14.59 15.98
C ILE A 166 -1.18 -14.16 15.13
N LEU A 167 -1.29 -14.25 13.81
CA LEU A 167 -0.21 -13.84 12.91
C LEU A 167 0.11 -12.34 13.05
N ALA A 168 -0.91 -11.48 13.11
CA ALA A 168 -0.73 -10.06 13.33
C ALA A 168 -0.06 -9.78 14.69
N PHE A 169 -0.45 -10.49 15.75
CA PHE A 169 0.18 -10.37 17.07
C PHE A 169 1.65 -10.82 17.06
N ILE A 170 1.98 -11.91 16.36
CA ILE A 170 3.36 -12.37 16.18
C ILE A 170 4.18 -11.30 15.47
N LEU A 171 3.69 -10.77 14.35
CA LEU A 171 4.39 -9.71 13.60
C LEU A 171 4.60 -8.45 14.45
N LEU A 172 3.56 -8.01 15.17
CA LEU A 172 3.68 -6.85 16.05
C LEU A 172 4.66 -7.08 17.22
N SER A 173 4.68 -8.30 17.76
CA SER A 173 5.65 -8.67 18.80
C SER A 173 7.07 -8.64 18.23
N LEU A 174 7.29 -9.21 17.04
CA LEU A 174 8.59 -9.17 16.36
C LEU A 174 9.07 -7.75 16.09
N SER A 175 8.17 -6.82 15.73
CA SER A 175 8.56 -5.41 15.58
C SER A 175 9.03 -4.75 16.89
N ALA A 176 8.59 -5.23 18.06
CA ALA A 176 8.97 -4.66 19.35
C ALA A 176 10.30 -5.19 19.92
N TYR A 177 10.87 -6.24 19.32
CA TYR A 177 12.15 -6.84 19.76
C TYR A 177 13.38 -6.18 19.15
N ILE A 178 13.18 -5.09 18.41
CA ILE A 178 14.16 -4.43 17.57
C ILE A 178 14.18 -2.93 17.89
#